data_AF-A0A2K1P4A3-F1
#
_entry.id   AF-A0A2K1P4A3-F1
#
_cell.length_a   1.000
_cell.length_b   1.000
_cell.length_c   1.000
_cell.angle_alpha   90.00
_cell.angle_beta   90.00
_cell.angle_gamma   90.00
#
_symmetry.space_group_name_H-M   'P 1'
#
loop_
_entity.id
_entity.type
_entity.pdbx_description
1 polymer ?
#
loop_
_entity_poly.entity_id
_entity_poly.type
_entity_poly.pdbx_seq_one_letter_code
_entity_poly.pdbx_strand_id
1 'polypeptide(L)'
;MKKHDLRSLSHLNMIIYFAVIVLSNIFVGLLIGYILYSFTDQQIWMVLLMFLGIISGLYSGIRELLKEVEKYERAEKKAERDRDENNGDNSG
;
A
#
# COMPACT_ATOMS: atom_id res chain seq x y z
N MET A 1 3.81 16.47 -27.45
CA MET A 1 4.07 15.24 -26.67
C MET A 1 3.14 15.21 -25.46
N LYS A 2 2.27 14.20 -25.36
CA LYS A 2 1.20 14.07 -24.35
C LYS A 2 1.81 14.00 -22.93
N LYS A 3 1.53 14.99 -22.07
CA LYS A 3 1.98 15.05 -20.66
C LYS A 3 1.05 14.28 -19.69
N HIS A 4 0.46 13.16 -20.12
CA HIS A 4 -0.62 12.51 -19.36
C HIS A 4 -0.24 11.30 -18.51
N ASP A 5 1.01 10.81 -18.53
CA ASP A 5 1.25 9.45 -18.01
C ASP A 5 1.84 9.37 -16.59
N LEU A 6 2.60 10.37 -16.14
CA LEU A 6 3.38 10.21 -14.89
C LEU A 6 2.50 10.09 -13.63
N ARG A 7 1.36 10.79 -13.59
CA ARG A 7 0.43 10.72 -12.45
C ARG A 7 -0.37 9.41 -12.44
N SER A 8 -0.73 8.91 -13.63
CA SER A 8 -1.41 7.62 -13.78
C SER A 8 -0.51 6.45 -13.39
N LEU A 9 0.78 6.51 -13.74
CA LEU A 9 1.77 5.49 -13.36
C LEU A 9 2.02 5.43 -11.85
N SER A 10 2.03 6.59 -11.17
CA SER A 10 2.19 6.66 -9.72
C SER A 10 0.99 6.02 -8.98
N HIS A 11 -0.25 6.31 -9.40
CA HIS A 11 -1.44 5.67 -8.83
C HIS A 11 -1.50 4.16 -9.10
N LEU A 12 -1.07 3.72 -10.28
CA LEU A 12 -1.03 2.31 -10.64
C LEU A 12 -0.02 1.55 -9.77
N ASN A 13 1.15 2.13 -9.52
CA ASN A 13 2.17 1.54 -8.66
C ASN A 13 1.66 1.32 -7.23
N MET A 14 0.92 2.28 -6.68
CA MET A 14 0.29 2.15 -5.35
C MET A 14 -0.68 0.97 -5.27
N ILE A 15 -1.54 0.82 -6.28
CA ILE A 15 -2.52 -0.27 -6.37
C ILE A 15 -1.81 -1.62 -6.49
N ILE A 16 -0.73 -1.69 -7.27
CA ILE A 16 0.09 -2.91 -7.42
C ILE A 16 0.74 -3.27 -6.07
N TYR A 17 1.36 -2.32 -5.37
CA TYR A 17 1.94 -2.57 -4.04
C TYR A 17 0.90 -3.07 -3.04
N PHE A 18 -0.28 -2.44 -3.00
CA PHE A 18 -1.40 -2.89 -2.18
C PHE A 18 -1.81 -4.33 -2.51
N ALA A 19 -2.00 -4.65 -3.80
CA ALA A 19 -2.37 -5.98 -4.24
C ALA A 19 -1.31 -7.01 -3.84
N VAL A 20 -0.03 -6.70 -4.00
CA VAL A 20 1.08 -7.58 -3.58
C VAL A 20 1.07 -7.81 -2.07
N ILE A 21 0.86 -6.77 -1.24
CA ILE A 21 0.80 -6.90 0.22
C ILE A 21 -0.38 -7.79 0.64
N VAL A 22 -1.56 -7.56 0.07
CA VAL A 22 -2.76 -8.34 0.39
C VAL A 22 -2.60 -9.80 -0.06
N LEU A 23 -2.16 -10.03 -1.30
CA LEU A 23 -1.93 -11.39 -1.83
C LEU A 23 -0.85 -12.13 -1.03
N SER A 24 0.23 -11.45 -0.63
CA SER A 24 1.29 -12.05 0.18
C SER A 24 0.77 -12.50 1.54
N ASN A 25 -0.04 -11.67 2.22
CA ASN A 25 -0.60 -12.03 3.51
C ASN A 25 -1.65 -13.14 3.43
N ILE A 26 -2.47 -13.16 2.38
CA ILE A 26 -3.38 -14.29 2.12
C ILE A 26 -2.58 -15.57 1.87
N PHE A 27 -1.51 -15.50 1.07
CA PHE A 27 -0.65 -16.64 0.79
C PHE A 27 0.02 -17.19 2.06
N VAL A 28 0.55 -16.31 2.91
CA VAL A 28 1.13 -16.70 4.21
C VAL A 28 0.07 -17.31 5.13
N GLY A 29 -1.13 -16.72 5.21
CA GLY A 29 -2.24 -17.25 6.00
C GLY A 29 -2.69 -18.64 5.55
N LEU A 30 -2.77 -18.87 4.24
CA LEU A 30 -3.07 -20.18 3.66
C LEU A 30 -1.94 -21.19 3.90
N LEU A 31 -0.69 -20.80 3.74
CA LEU A 31 0.47 -21.68 3.93
C LEU A 31 0.58 -22.14 5.39
N ILE A 32 0.49 -21.20 6.34
CA ILE A 32 0.49 -21.52 7.78
C ILE A 32 -0.76 -22.34 8.12
N GLY A 33 -1.92 -21.98 7.58
CA GLY A 33 -3.17 -22.72 7.77
C GLY A 33 -3.08 -24.18 7.31
N TYR A 34 -2.45 -24.44 6.17
CA TYR A 34 -2.24 -25.80 5.66
C TYR A 34 -1.29 -26.61 6.53
N ILE A 35 -0.17 -26.00 6.95
CA ILE A 35 0.77 -26.67 7.86
C ILE A 35 0.06 -27.02 9.17
N LEU A 36 -0.64 -26.07 9.79
CA LEU A 36 -1.34 -26.31 11.06
C LEU A 36 -2.45 -27.36 10.94
N TYR A 37 -3.17 -27.38 9.82
CA TYR A 37 -4.14 -28.42 9.51
C TYR A 37 -3.49 -29.81 9.52
N SER A 38 -2.31 -29.96 8.91
CA SER A 38 -1.56 -31.22 8.92
C SER A 38 -1.11 -31.66 10.32
N PHE A 39 -0.96 -30.76 11.28
CA PHE A 39 -0.56 -31.09 12.66
C PHE A 39 -1.75 -31.37 13.59
N THR A 40 -2.88 -30.71 13.38
CA THR A 40 -4.00 -30.70 14.34
C THR A 40 -5.23 -31.45 13.83
N ASP A 41 -5.35 -31.69 12.51
CA ASP A 41 -6.51 -32.27 11.82
C ASP A 41 -7.85 -31.53 12.07
N GLN A 42 -7.76 -30.30 12.60
CA GLN A 42 -8.91 -29.45 12.91
C GLN A 42 -9.02 -28.35 11.85
N GLN A 43 -10.10 -28.39 11.05
CA GLN A 43 -10.37 -27.42 9.98
C GLN A 43 -10.54 -25.97 10.50
N ILE A 44 -10.87 -25.82 11.79
CA ILE A 44 -11.03 -24.51 12.44
C ILE A 44 -9.77 -23.65 12.37
N TRP A 45 -8.58 -24.25 12.45
CA TRP A 45 -7.32 -23.50 12.39
C TRP A 45 -7.09 -22.89 11.01
N MET A 46 -7.45 -23.61 9.95
CA MET A 46 -7.33 -23.11 8.58
C MET A 46 -8.25 -21.91 8.36
N VAL A 47 -9.49 -21.98 8.84
CA VAL A 47 -10.46 -20.89 8.73
C VAL A 47 -10.00 -19.67 9.54
N LEU A 48 -9.59 -19.86 10.80
CA LEU A 48 -9.10 -18.77 11.66
C LEU A 48 -7.88 -18.06 11.04
N LEU A 49 -6.91 -18.83 10.56
CA LEU A 49 -5.69 -18.27 9.95
C LEU A 49 -5.95 -17.61 8.61
N MET A 50 -6.89 -18.10 7.82
CA MET A 50 -7.33 -17.46 6.59
C MET A 50 -7.96 -16.09 6.88
N PHE A 51 -8.90 -16.02 7.84
CA PHE A 51 -9.49 -14.75 8.26
C PHE A 51 -8.43 -13.79 8.82
N LEU A 52 -7.51 -14.30 9.65
CA LEU A 52 -6.42 -13.50 10.20
C LEU A 52 -5.51 -12.95 9.09
N GLY A 53 -5.15 -13.78 8.10
CA GLY A 53 -4.33 -13.38 6.95
C GLY A 53 -5.02 -12.33 6.09
N ILE A 54 -6.33 -12.47 5.82
CA ILE A 54 -7.11 -11.49 5.06
C ILE A 54 -7.19 -10.15 5.82
N ILE A 55 -7.56 -10.18 7.10
CA ILE A 55 -7.71 -8.96 7.91
C ILE A 55 -6.35 -8.25 8.07
N SER A 56 -5.28 -9.01 8.35
CA SER A 56 -3.92 -8.47 8.46
C SER A 56 -3.43 -7.90 7.13
N GLY A 57 -3.71 -8.59 6.02
CA GLY A 57 -3.39 -8.16 4.67
C GLY A 57 -4.07 -6.85 4.28
N LEU A 58 -5.37 -6.76 4.53
CA LEU A 58 -6.14 -5.55 4.30
C LEU A 58 -5.66 -4.39 5.17
N TYR A 59 -5.48 -4.62 6.49
CA TYR A 59 -5.01 -3.57 7.39
C TYR A 59 -3.64 -3.03 6.99
N SER A 60 -2.69 -3.92 6.68
CA SER A 60 -1.34 -3.56 6.26
C SER A 60 -1.34 -2.85 4.92
N GLY A 61 -2.11 -3.36 3.95
CA GLY A 61 -2.24 -2.75 2.63
C GLY A 61 -2.86 -1.35 2.71
N ILE A 62 -3.97 -1.18 3.43
CA ILE A 62 -4.64 0.12 3.57
C ILE A 62 -3.73 1.13 4.29
N ARG A 63 -3.04 0.68 5.34
CA ARG A 63 -2.10 1.53 6.08
C ARG A 63 -0.95 2.00 5.21
N GLU A 64 -0.42 1.13 4.35
CA GLU A 64 0.67 1.49 3.44
C GLU A 64 0.19 2.50 2.39
N LEU A 65 -1.01 2.29 1.82
CA LEU A 65 -1.64 3.25 0.90
C LEU A 65 -1.81 4.63 1.54
N LEU A 66 -2.36 4.70 2.76
CA LEU A 66 -2.56 5.97 3.47
C LEU A 66 -1.23 6.70 3.69
N LYS A 67 -0.18 5.98 4.08
CA LYS A 67 1.15 6.53 4.33
C LYS A 67 1.81 7.05 3.05
N GLU A 68 1.58 6.39 1.93
CA GLU A 68 2.12 6.79 0.63
C GLU A 68 1.38 8.04 0.11
N VAL A 69 0.04 8.08 0.20
CA VAL A 69 -0.76 9.27 -0.13
C VAL A 69 -0.33 10.48 0.69
N GLU A 70 -0.15 10.32 2.01
CA GLU A 70 0.29 11.42 2.88
C GLU A 70 1.70 11.94 2.50
N LYS A 71 2.62 11.05 2.10
CA LYS A 71 3.93 11.44 1.61
C LYS A 71 3.84 12.25 0.30
N TYR A 72 2.99 11.82 -0.62
CA TYR A 72 2.76 12.56 -1.87
C TYR A 72 2.19 13.96 -1.61
N GLU A 73 1.20 14.09 -0.71
CA GLU A 73 0.61 15.38 -0.37
C GLU A 73 1.63 16.33 0.30
N ARG A 74 2.46 15.80 1.21
CA ARG A 74 3.52 16.59 1.85
C ARG A 74 4.60 17.04 0.85
N ALA A 75 4.95 16.19 -0.10
CA ALA A 75 5.92 16.52 -1.14
C ALA A 75 5.39 17.60 -2.10
N GLU A 76 4.10 17.53 -2.46
CA GLU A 76 3.44 18.52 -3.32
C GLU A 76 3.38 19.89 -2.63
N LYS A 77 2.95 19.94 -1.35
CA LYS A 77 2.93 21.18 -0.55
C LYS A 77 4.30 21.82 -0.36
N LYS A 78 5.37 21.02 -0.26
CA LYS A 78 6.74 21.53 -0.15
C LYS A 78 7.22 22.10 -1.49
N ALA A 79 6.91 21.43 -2.60
CA ALA A 79 7.25 21.91 -3.93
C ALA A 79 6.50 23.20 -4.33
N GLU A 80 5.27 23.42 -3.83
CA GLU A 80 4.57 24.70 -4.01
C GLU A 80 5.23 25.84 -3.25
N ARG A 81 5.63 25.63 -1.98
CA ARG A 81 6.35 26.65 -1.20
C ARG A 81 7.67 27.07 -1.82
N ASP A 82 8.46 26.10 -2.29
CA ASP A 82 9.75 26.38 -2.95
C ASP A 82 9.58 27.14 -4.28
N ARG A 83 8.40 27.06 -4.93
CA ARG A 83 8.11 27.84 -6.16
C ARG A 83 7.68 29.27 -5.86
N ASP A 84 6.90 29.49 -4.81
CA ASP A 84 6.48 30.85 -4.42
C ASP A 84 7.65 31.67 -3.87
N GLU A 85 8.58 31.05 -3.15
CA GLU A 85 9.77 31.73 -2.60
C GLU A 85 10.71 32.23 -3.72
N ASN A 86 10.88 31.44 -4.80
CA ASN A 86 11.78 31.78 -5.90
C ASN A 86 11.20 32.85 -6.86
N ASN A 87 9.87 33.08 -6.84
CA ASN A 87 9.22 34.08 -7.69
C ASN A 87 9.16 35.47 -7.03
N GLY A 88 9.33 35.55 -5.70
CA GLY A 88 9.37 36.81 -4.95
C GLY A 88 10.70 37.56 -5.05
N ASP A 89 11.80 36.86 -5.34
CA ASP A 89 13.16 37.43 -5.35
C ASP A 89 13.54 38.18 -6.65
N ASN A 90 12.67 38.16 -7.67
CA ASN A 90 12.93 38.78 -8.97
C ASN A 90 12.30 40.19 -9.13
N SER A 91 11.91 40.83 -8.02
CA SER A 91 11.30 42.18 -7.98
C SER A 91 12.14 43.23 -7.24
N GLY A 92 13.44 42.99 -7.04
CA GLY A 92 14.40 43.93 -6.44
C GLY A 92 15.18 44.73 -7.48
#